data_AF-A0A0K6G242-F1
#
_entry.id   AF-A0A0K6G242-F1
#
_cell.length_a   1.000
_cell.length_b   1.000
_cell.length_c   1.000
_cell.angle_alpha   90.00
_cell.angle_beta   90.00
_cell.angle_gamma   90.00
#
_symmetry.space_group_name_H-M   'P 1'
#
loop_
_entity.id
_entity.type
_entity.pdbx_description
1 polymer ?
#
loop_
_entity_poly.entity_id
_entity_poly.type
_entity_poly.pdbx_seq_one_letter_code
_entity_poly.pdbx_strand_id
1 'polypeptide(L)'
;MTLPDTVQERISRLKERLEKCKKKMERLLDAEDEDRFERVRDESFLKIFTDSCTLVRDAEIDSAPYLPELLKTIQALHDDALAYAYSSPVMFDYVSSWAHDDEHGRPLVKDKFGVELPRIGESGRMRLIPWKQGLQRHPQSSRLSRFRLALPPLSATRANPLAMSIFDARCEVSSQCVVEPVDLAISNDGSVLATTGMFGYKHRDPGLEYFFLERPDDEYSKFPEEHFEGLGLASIPTHLAVNGTHRLIFAADGYRVKSYSWGALDGSIRNDLHPTHTLDSTTSGGPIAILPNGTVIRAGQGRADSWTIDELPTHGATGKRIIGSKIKPESLSDEPEKIERSSGSLPSTHIQFVDEPLMAPSVWGPLADSPSTFVYADPGDPQVFLTACNDGYARMYDTRQSLPVLTLDACGEAAECESALLVHADGIPMVFSGSTQKEQIRLFDIRARCCVYELSTGNNAVRSLAWDSTRNALYAATECSHKDWMGFRHNYGPSMTAEILNRPGGDHCVYRYAFKENPDVSVLPAHGDARPGEAGPGGDCVVV
;
A
#
# COMPACT_ATOMS: atom_id res chain seq x y z
N MET A 1 -26.66 -16.97 18.49
CA MET A 1 -27.20 -18.36 18.39
C MET A 1 -26.24 -19.25 19.15
N THR A 2 -26.66 -20.19 19.98
CA THR A 2 -25.69 -20.98 20.78
C THR A 2 -24.92 -21.97 19.90
N LEU A 3 -23.61 -22.04 20.07
CA LEU A 3 -22.75 -23.00 19.37
C LEU A 3 -23.11 -24.45 19.76
N PRO A 4 -23.05 -25.43 18.84
CA PRO A 4 -23.23 -26.85 19.20
C PRO A 4 -22.19 -27.33 20.20
N ASP A 5 -22.54 -28.28 21.08
CA ASP A 5 -21.65 -28.80 22.12
C ASP A 5 -20.32 -29.33 21.57
N THR A 6 -20.37 -30.00 20.41
CA THR A 6 -19.17 -30.52 19.72
C THR A 6 -18.22 -29.41 19.28
N VAL A 7 -18.77 -28.27 18.83
CA VAL A 7 -18.00 -27.08 18.44
C VAL A 7 -17.45 -26.38 19.68
N GLN A 8 -18.26 -26.24 20.74
CA GLN A 8 -17.81 -25.68 22.02
C GLN A 8 -16.65 -26.50 22.62
N GLU A 9 -16.69 -27.82 22.54
CA GLU A 9 -15.62 -28.70 23.00
C GLU A 9 -14.33 -28.49 22.20
N ARG A 10 -14.41 -28.41 20.86
CA ARG A 10 -13.24 -28.10 20.00
C ARG A 10 -12.63 -26.75 20.37
N ILE A 11 -13.44 -25.71 20.57
CA ILE A 11 -12.97 -24.38 20.97
C ILE A 11 -12.32 -24.42 22.36
N SER A 12 -12.91 -25.14 23.31
CA SER A 12 -12.38 -25.27 24.66
C SER A 12 -11.00 -25.94 24.65
N ARG A 13 -10.82 -26.98 23.83
CA ARG A 13 -9.51 -27.62 23.60
C ARG A 13 -8.50 -26.65 22.99
N LEU A 14 -8.89 -25.78 22.05
CA LEU A 14 -8.01 -24.76 21.49
C LEU A 14 -7.57 -23.74 22.55
N LYS A 15 -8.49 -23.25 23.38
CA LYS A 15 -8.20 -22.34 24.50
C LYS A 15 -7.25 -22.97 25.52
N GLU A 16 -7.48 -24.22 25.91
CA GLU A 16 -6.57 -24.94 26.81
C GLU A 16 -5.17 -25.12 26.21
N ARG A 17 -5.09 -25.40 24.90
CA ARG A 17 -3.80 -25.49 24.20
C ARG A 17 -3.08 -24.15 24.20
N LEU A 18 -3.78 -23.04 23.96
CA LEU A 18 -3.21 -21.70 24.01
C LEU A 18 -2.59 -21.42 25.37
N GLU A 19 -3.34 -21.63 26.45
CA GLU A 19 -2.87 -21.44 27.83
C GLU A 19 -1.66 -22.31 28.18
N LYS A 20 -1.65 -23.57 27.71
CA LYS A 20 -0.49 -24.46 27.89
C LYS A 20 0.73 -23.98 27.10
N CYS A 21 0.54 -23.45 25.89
CA CYS A 21 1.63 -22.89 25.08
C CYS A 21 2.21 -21.64 25.74
N LYS A 22 1.37 -20.68 26.14
CA LYS A 22 1.79 -19.45 26.83
C LYS A 22 2.70 -19.74 28.04
N LYS A 23 2.24 -20.60 28.95
CA LYS A 23 3.00 -21.02 30.14
C LYS A 23 4.29 -21.76 29.80
N LYS A 24 4.31 -22.53 28.71
CA LYS A 24 5.51 -23.26 28.29
C LYS A 24 6.54 -22.31 27.67
N MET A 25 6.09 -21.38 26.85
CA MET A 25 6.93 -20.37 26.21
C MET A 25 7.56 -19.44 27.24
N GLU A 26 6.79 -18.94 28.22
CA GLU A 26 7.32 -18.15 29.35
C GLU A 26 8.43 -18.89 30.10
N ARG A 27 8.22 -20.16 30.46
CA ARG A 27 9.24 -20.97 31.16
C ARG A 27 10.51 -21.20 30.33
N LEU A 28 10.37 -21.32 29.01
CA LEU A 28 11.51 -21.52 28.12
C LEU A 28 12.29 -20.22 27.93
N LEU A 29 11.58 -19.08 27.88
CA LEU A 29 12.18 -17.75 27.86
C LEU A 29 12.96 -17.48 29.16
N ASP A 30 12.37 -17.76 30.32
CA ASP A 30 13.02 -17.64 31.64
C ASP A 30 14.26 -18.57 31.79
N ALA A 31 14.27 -19.68 31.04
CA ALA A 31 15.36 -20.64 31.02
C ALA A 31 16.40 -20.37 29.91
N GLU A 32 16.21 -19.32 29.10
CA GLU A 32 17.06 -18.98 27.94
C GLU A 32 17.21 -20.15 26.94
N ASP A 33 16.19 -21.01 26.80
CA ASP A 33 16.18 -22.16 25.88
C ASP A 33 15.49 -21.79 24.55
N GLU A 34 16.19 -20.96 23.76
CA GLU A 34 15.69 -20.39 22.49
C GLU A 34 15.23 -21.47 21.49
N ASP A 35 16.03 -22.51 21.24
CA ASP A 35 15.71 -23.58 20.28
C ASP A 35 14.38 -24.29 20.61
N ARG A 36 14.08 -24.49 21.89
CA ARG A 36 12.80 -25.09 22.29
C ARG A 36 11.68 -24.07 22.27
N PHE A 37 11.96 -22.82 22.61
CA PHE A 37 10.98 -21.74 22.49
C PHE A 37 10.49 -21.64 21.04
N GLU A 38 11.40 -21.57 20.06
CA GLU A 38 11.06 -21.50 18.63
C GLU A 38 10.24 -22.71 18.16
N ARG A 39 10.60 -23.92 18.57
CA ARG A 39 9.79 -25.11 18.24
C ARG A 39 8.38 -25.06 18.81
N VAL A 40 8.22 -24.60 20.06
CA VAL A 40 6.88 -24.46 20.65
C VAL A 40 6.09 -23.37 19.95
N ARG A 41 6.74 -22.25 19.63
CA ARG A 41 6.19 -21.14 18.85
C ARG A 41 5.63 -21.65 17.52
N ASP A 42 6.45 -22.31 16.73
CA ASP A 42 6.13 -22.64 15.34
C ASP A 42 5.23 -23.87 15.22
N GLU A 43 5.48 -24.93 16.01
CA GLU A 43 4.75 -26.19 15.88
C GLU A 43 3.48 -26.27 16.73
N SER A 44 3.41 -25.52 17.84
CA SER A 44 2.30 -25.62 18.79
C SER A 44 1.45 -24.35 18.84
N PHE A 45 2.08 -23.18 19.01
CA PHE A 45 1.36 -21.91 19.15
C PHE A 45 0.74 -21.47 17.83
N LEU A 46 1.53 -21.36 16.74
CA LEU A 46 1.00 -20.98 15.42
C LEU A 46 -0.06 -21.96 14.91
N LYS A 47 0.09 -23.26 15.23
CA LYS A 47 -0.88 -24.30 14.85
C LYS A 47 -2.28 -24.07 15.43
N ILE A 48 -2.43 -23.36 16.54
CA ILE A 48 -3.75 -23.01 17.11
C ILE A 48 -4.54 -22.14 16.14
N PHE A 49 -3.87 -21.18 15.49
CA PHE A 49 -4.50 -20.32 14.50
C PHE A 49 -4.97 -21.13 13.29
N THR A 50 -4.11 -21.97 12.71
CA THR A 50 -4.47 -22.82 11.57
C THR A 50 -5.62 -23.79 11.90
N ASP A 51 -5.58 -24.44 13.06
CA ASP A 51 -6.64 -25.37 13.50
C ASP A 51 -7.98 -24.65 13.72
N SER A 52 -7.95 -23.40 14.17
CA SER A 52 -9.15 -22.58 14.33
C SER A 52 -9.73 -22.10 13.00
N CYS A 53 -8.88 -21.73 12.02
CA CYS A 53 -9.32 -21.44 10.66
C CYS A 53 -9.95 -22.67 10.00
N THR A 54 -9.41 -23.86 10.26
CA THR A 54 -10.00 -25.13 9.82
C THR A 54 -11.43 -25.30 10.36
N LEU A 55 -11.65 -25.00 11.65
CA LEU A 55 -12.98 -25.08 12.26
C LEU A 55 -13.98 -24.10 11.62
N VAL A 56 -13.56 -22.86 11.34
CA VAL A 56 -14.38 -21.86 10.63
C VAL A 56 -14.77 -22.38 9.25
N ARG A 57 -13.78 -22.83 8.48
CA ARG A 57 -13.97 -23.34 7.13
C ARG A 57 -14.87 -24.57 7.08
N ASP A 58 -14.74 -25.51 8.01
CA ASP A 58 -15.63 -26.68 8.10
C ASP A 58 -17.09 -26.21 8.26
N ALA A 59 -17.33 -25.20 9.12
CA ALA A 59 -18.66 -24.63 9.33
C ALA A 59 -19.16 -23.83 8.10
N GLU A 60 -18.28 -23.17 7.35
CA GLU A 60 -18.64 -22.51 6.09
C GLU A 60 -19.10 -23.52 5.02
N ILE A 61 -18.35 -24.60 4.84
CA ILE A 61 -18.67 -25.67 3.88
C ILE A 61 -20.05 -26.25 4.19
N ASP A 62 -20.34 -26.47 5.47
CA ASP A 62 -21.62 -27.00 5.93
C ASP A 62 -22.75 -25.94 5.91
N SER A 63 -22.45 -24.70 5.51
CA SER A 63 -23.39 -23.55 5.57
C SER A 63 -24.04 -23.42 6.95
N ALA A 64 -23.22 -23.60 8.00
CA ALA A 64 -23.68 -23.74 9.36
C ALA A 64 -24.36 -22.45 9.85
N PRO A 65 -25.59 -22.52 10.41
CA PRO A 65 -26.32 -21.33 10.86
C PRO A 65 -25.66 -20.63 12.07
N TYR A 66 -24.72 -21.31 12.74
CA TYR A 66 -23.97 -20.80 13.88
C TYR A 66 -22.64 -20.14 13.48
N LEU A 67 -22.30 -20.07 12.19
CA LEU A 67 -21.05 -19.49 11.70
C LEU A 67 -20.74 -18.08 12.27
N PRO A 68 -21.70 -17.13 12.36
CA PRO A 68 -21.41 -15.81 12.93
C PRO A 68 -20.95 -15.86 14.40
N GLU A 69 -21.56 -16.73 15.22
CA GLU A 69 -21.17 -16.91 16.62
C GLU A 69 -19.80 -17.59 16.73
N LEU A 70 -19.50 -18.52 15.81
CA LEU A 70 -18.21 -19.20 15.74
C LEU A 70 -17.11 -18.20 15.40
N LEU A 71 -17.31 -17.37 14.37
CA LEU A 71 -16.37 -16.31 13.97
C LEU A 71 -16.06 -15.38 15.15
N LYS A 72 -17.09 -14.89 15.85
CA LYS A 72 -16.92 -14.06 17.04
C LYS A 72 -16.08 -14.73 18.13
N THR A 73 -16.30 -16.03 18.36
CA THR A 73 -15.58 -16.79 19.39
C THR A 73 -14.12 -17.06 18.99
N ILE A 74 -13.87 -17.33 17.71
CA ILE A 74 -12.52 -17.54 17.18
C ILE A 74 -11.75 -16.22 17.12
N GLN A 75 -12.39 -15.11 16.76
CA GLN A 75 -11.78 -13.78 16.82
C GLN A 75 -11.27 -13.47 18.23
N ALA A 76 -12.11 -13.67 19.26
CA ALA A 76 -11.67 -13.45 20.64
C ALA A 76 -10.50 -14.35 21.07
N LEU A 77 -10.39 -15.57 20.51
CA LEU A 77 -9.24 -16.46 20.72
C LEU A 77 -7.98 -15.92 20.01
N HIS A 78 -8.12 -15.44 18.78
CA HIS A 78 -7.02 -14.83 18.03
C HIS A 78 -6.53 -13.55 18.70
N ASP A 79 -7.43 -12.69 19.16
CA ASP A 79 -7.10 -11.44 19.86
C ASP A 79 -6.28 -11.74 21.13
N ASP A 80 -6.68 -12.73 21.93
CA ASP A 80 -5.94 -13.16 23.13
C ASP A 80 -4.55 -13.77 22.79
N ALA A 81 -4.45 -14.51 21.69
CA ALA A 81 -3.19 -15.07 21.24
C ALA A 81 -2.25 -13.98 20.68
N LEU A 82 -2.76 -13.06 19.87
CA LEU A 82 -1.99 -11.96 19.29
C LEU A 82 -1.56 -10.95 20.36
N ALA A 83 -2.45 -10.61 21.30
CA ALA A 83 -2.10 -9.76 22.43
C ALA A 83 -0.94 -10.35 23.24
N TYR A 84 -0.92 -11.68 23.43
CA TYR A 84 0.21 -12.35 24.04
C TYR A 84 1.47 -12.30 23.17
N ALA A 85 1.35 -12.63 21.88
CA ALA A 85 2.49 -12.64 20.94
C ALA A 85 3.21 -11.28 20.90
N TYR A 86 2.46 -10.18 20.95
CA TYR A 86 2.99 -8.81 20.93
C TYR A 86 3.11 -8.15 22.32
N SER A 87 2.91 -8.91 23.41
CA SER A 87 3.01 -8.37 24.79
C SER A 87 4.45 -8.04 25.21
N SER A 88 5.44 -8.63 24.54
CA SER A 88 6.86 -8.43 24.80
C SER A 88 7.62 -8.43 23.47
N PRO A 89 8.57 -7.49 23.27
CA PRO A 89 9.36 -7.40 22.03
C PRO A 89 10.27 -8.61 21.80
N VAL A 90 10.43 -9.52 22.78
CA VAL A 90 11.25 -10.73 22.66
C VAL A 90 10.42 -11.95 22.25
N MET A 91 9.08 -11.85 22.25
CA MET A 91 8.21 -13.00 21.96
C MET A 91 8.07 -13.25 20.46
N PHE A 92 7.69 -12.21 19.71
CA PHE A 92 7.54 -12.23 18.26
C PHE A 92 7.90 -10.88 17.67
N ASP A 93 8.82 -10.87 16.71
CA ASP A 93 9.00 -9.71 15.82
C ASP A 93 7.81 -9.59 14.86
N TYR A 94 7.30 -10.73 14.38
CA TYR A 94 6.09 -10.83 13.58
C TYR A 94 5.44 -12.21 13.75
N VAL A 95 4.12 -12.30 13.53
CA VAL A 95 3.39 -13.57 13.51
C VAL A 95 3.11 -13.95 12.05
N SER A 96 3.66 -15.08 11.59
CA SER A 96 3.50 -15.58 10.22
C SER A 96 2.04 -15.83 9.86
N SER A 97 1.64 -15.59 8.61
CA SER A 97 0.28 -15.86 8.11
C SER A 97 -0.18 -17.31 8.36
N TRP A 98 -1.44 -17.49 8.79
CA TRP A 98 -2.01 -18.79 9.18
C TRP A 98 -3.32 -19.16 8.46
N ALA A 99 -3.86 -18.26 7.64
CA ALA A 99 -5.20 -18.41 7.05
C ALA A 99 -5.21 -19.14 5.69
N HIS A 100 -4.05 -19.57 5.20
CA HIS A 100 -3.90 -20.28 3.92
C HIS A 100 -3.96 -21.80 4.11
N ASP A 101 -4.46 -22.47 3.08
CA ASP A 101 -4.68 -23.91 3.05
C ASP A 101 -4.66 -24.41 1.59
N ASP A 102 -3.49 -24.88 1.15
CA ASP A 102 -3.26 -25.36 -0.22
C ASP A 102 -4.17 -26.56 -0.55
N GLU A 103 -4.42 -27.46 0.41
CA GLU A 103 -5.21 -28.67 0.21
C GLU A 103 -6.68 -28.38 -0.07
N HIS A 104 -7.18 -27.25 0.43
CA HIS A 104 -8.61 -26.90 0.36
C HIS A 104 -8.87 -25.64 -0.45
N GLY A 105 -7.97 -25.31 -1.37
CA GLY A 105 -8.20 -24.29 -2.39
C GLY A 105 -8.02 -22.85 -1.91
N ARG A 106 -7.31 -22.62 -0.79
CA ARG A 106 -6.92 -21.28 -0.30
C ARG A 106 -5.39 -21.13 -0.37
N PRO A 107 -4.79 -21.19 -1.57
CA PRO A 107 -3.37 -21.43 -1.68
C PRO A 107 -2.52 -20.25 -1.21
N LEU A 108 -1.31 -20.55 -0.75
CA LEU A 108 -0.24 -19.57 -0.56
C LEU A 108 0.69 -19.56 -1.79
N VAL A 109 0.64 -18.47 -2.55
CA VAL A 109 1.58 -18.21 -3.64
C VAL A 109 2.88 -17.69 -3.04
N LYS A 110 3.81 -18.62 -2.77
CA LYS A 110 5.16 -18.29 -2.29
C LYS A 110 6.01 -17.69 -3.39
N ASP A 111 6.89 -16.77 -3.02
CA ASP A 111 7.96 -16.32 -3.90
C ASP A 111 9.10 -17.34 -3.94
N LYS A 112 8.93 -18.40 -4.75
CA LYS A 112 9.98 -19.41 -4.95
C LYS A 112 10.95 -18.93 -6.03
N PHE A 113 11.95 -18.14 -5.65
CA PHE A 113 13.20 -18.16 -6.42
C PHE A 113 13.77 -19.57 -6.28
N GLY A 114 14.01 -20.27 -7.39
CA GLY A 114 14.52 -21.65 -7.40
C GLY A 114 15.92 -21.87 -6.81
N VAL A 115 16.39 -20.95 -5.95
CA VAL A 115 17.63 -21.02 -5.17
C VAL A 115 17.29 -20.49 -3.78
N GLU A 116 17.48 -21.29 -2.74
CA GLU A 116 17.52 -20.79 -1.36
C GLU A 116 18.57 -19.67 -1.30
N LEU A 117 18.12 -18.44 -1.07
CA LEU A 117 19.04 -17.33 -0.84
C LEU A 117 19.87 -17.64 0.41
N PRO A 118 21.20 -17.43 0.39
CA PRO A 118 21.98 -17.50 1.62
C PRO A 118 21.38 -16.53 2.63
N ARG A 119 21.11 -17.04 3.83
CA ARG A 119 20.63 -16.25 4.97
C ARG A 119 21.50 -15.01 5.16
N ILE A 120 20.86 -13.97 5.66
CA ILE A 120 21.41 -12.69 6.14
C ILE A 120 22.89 -12.84 6.54
N GLY A 121 23.80 -12.22 5.77
CA GLY A 121 25.14 -11.97 6.27
C GLY A 121 25.07 -10.94 7.41
N GLU A 122 26.10 -10.90 8.25
CA GLU A 122 26.23 -10.07 9.48
C GLU A 122 25.93 -8.55 9.31
N SER A 123 25.67 -8.07 8.08
CA SER A 123 25.31 -6.69 7.76
C SER A 123 23.81 -6.44 7.53
N GLY A 124 22.93 -7.44 7.62
CA GLY A 124 21.48 -7.24 7.43
C GLY A 124 21.04 -6.93 5.98
N ARG A 125 21.97 -6.80 5.04
CA ARG A 125 21.68 -6.46 3.64
C ARG A 125 21.41 -7.72 2.81
N MET A 126 20.22 -7.80 2.20
CA MET A 126 19.89 -8.84 1.23
C MET A 126 20.77 -8.65 -0.01
N ARG A 127 21.57 -9.65 -0.38
CA ARG A 127 22.27 -9.65 -1.67
C ARG A 127 21.25 -9.87 -2.78
N LEU A 128 20.88 -8.81 -3.50
CA LEU A 128 20.15 -8.93 -4.76
C LEU A 128 20.92 -9.88 -5.69
N ILE A 129 20.22 -10.87 -6.26
CA ILE A 129 20.81 -11.72 -7.29
C ILE A 129 21.10 -10.82 -8.49
N PRO A 130 22.32 -10.87 -9.07
CA PRO A 130 22.65 -10.05 -10.23
C PRO A 130 21.63 -10.25 -11.35
N TRP A 131 21.23 -9.16 -11.99
CA TRP A 131 20.41 -9.22 -13.20
C TRP A 131 21.05 -10.14 -14.23
N LYS A 132 20.25 -11.02 -14.85
CA LYS A 132 20.71 -11.98 -15.86
C LYS A 132 19.88 -11.85 -17.12
N GLN A 133 20.51 -11.37 -18.19
CA GLN A 133 19.89 -11.23 -19.51
C GLN A 133 19.21 -12.52 -19.99
N GLY A 134 19.83 -13.68 -19.73
CA GLY A 134 19.29 -14.98 -20.14
C GLY A 134 17.98 -15.39 -19.43
N LEU A 135 17.55 -14.66 -18.41
CA LEU A 135 16.27 -14.88 -17.72
C LEU A 135 15.14 -13.97 -18.24
N GLN A 136 15.46 -13.01 -19.12
CA GLN A 136 14.44 -12.16 -19.72
C GLN A 136 13.46 -13.00 -20.54
N ARG A 137 12.16 -12.73 -20.38
CA ARG A 137 11.11 -13.37 -21.19
C ARG A 137 11.00 -12.75 -22.58
N HIS A 138 11.43 -11.50 -22.74
CA HIS A 138 11.42 -10.79 -24.01
C HIS A 138 12.71 -9.95 -24.21
N PRO A 139 13.21 -9.79 -25.44
CA PRO A 139 14.37 -8.93 -25.72
C PRO A 139 14.20 -7.46 -25.31
N GLN A 140 12.95 -6.99 -25.19
CA GLN A 140 12.58 -5.65 -24.74
C GLN A 140 12.07 -5.61 -23.29
N SER A 141 12.29 -6.66 -22.50
CA SER A 141 12.04 -6.59 -21.06
C SER A 141 12.90 -5.50 -20.42
N SER A 142 12.32 -4.73 -19.50
CA SER A 142 13.02 -3.71 -18.74
C SER A 142 14.24 -4.30 -18.03
N ARG A 143 15.34 -3.55 -18.01
CA ARG A 143 16.55 -3.94 -17.29
C ARG A 143 16.38 -3.93 -15.77
N LEU A 144 15.33 -3.27 -15.27
CA LEU A 144 14.98 -3.27 -13.85
C LEU A 144 14.21 -4.54 -13.43
N SER A 145 13.87 -5.43 -14.37
CA SER A 145 13.10 -6.64 -14.09
C SER A 145 13.98 -7.85 -13.76
N ARG A 146 13.59 -8.63 -12.74
CA ARG A 146 14.20 -9.94 -12.44
C ARG A 146 13.14 -11.03 -12.42
N PHE A 147 13.14 -11.83 -13.48
CA PHE A 147 12.21 -12.95 -13.64
C PHE A 147 12.58 -14.14 -12.76
N ARG A 148 11.54 -14.85 -12.30
CA ARG A 148 11.72 -16.12 -11.58
C ARG A 148 12.10 -17.24 -12.53
N LEU A 149 12.83 -18.21 -12.00
CA LEU A 149 13.18 -19.43 -12.72
C LEU A 149 11.96 -20.36 -12.82
N ALA A 150 11.84 -21.08 -13.94
CA ALA A 150 10.84 -22.14 -14.13
C ALA A 150 9.39 -21.71 -13.89
N LEU A 151 9.00 -20.56 -14.46
CA LEU A 151 7.61 -20.08 -14.40
C LEU A 151 6.65 -21.11 -15.03
N PRO A 152 5.47 -21.35 -14.43
CA PRO A 152 4.40 -22.10 -15.08
C PRO A 152 3.90 -21.34 -16.34
N PRO A 153 3.06 -21.98 -17.18
CA PRO A 153 2.34 -21.26 -18.22
C PRO A 153 1.57 -20.08 -17.61
N LEU A 154 1.91 -18.87 -18.05
CA LEU A 154 1.26 -17.65 -17.58
C LEU A 154 -0.10 -17.47 -18.27
N SER A 155 -0.96 -16.68 -17.62
CA SER A 155 -2.34 -16.46 -18.01
C SER A 155 -2.50 -15.58 -19.26
N ALA A 156 -1.54 -14.67 -19.49
CA ALA A 156 -1.56 -13.86 -20.70
C ALA A 156 -1.11 -14.67 -21.92
N THR A 157 -1.81 -14.47 -23.02
CA THR A 157 -1.52 -15.09 -24.30
C THR A 157 -1.35 -14.01 -25.37
N ARG A 158 -1.02 -14.41 -26.60
CA ARG A 158 -0.97 -13.47 -27.74
C ARG A 158 -2.30 -12.76 -28.03
N ALA A 159 -3.43 -13.26 -27.51
CA ALA A 159 -4.72 -12.59 -27.60
C ALA A 159 -4.86 -11.41 -26.62
N ASN A 160 -3.92 -11.25 -25.67
CA ASN A 160 -3.91 -10.25 -24.62
C ASN A 160 -2.59 -9.45 -24.70
N PRO A 161 -2.41 -8.60 -25.72
CA PRO A 161 -1.13 -7.97 -25.99
C PRO A 161 -0.67 -7.01 -24.88
N LEU A 162 -1.61 -6.32 -24.22
CA LEU A 162 -1.30 -5.45 -23.10
C LEU A 162 -0.92 -6.27 -21.87
N ALA A 163 -1.69 -7.31 -21.52
CA ALA A 163 -1.32 -8.19 -20.41
C ALA A 163 0.05 -8.84 -20.65
N MET A 164 0.34 -9.28 -21.88
CA MET A 164 1.65 -9.77 -22.29
C MET A 164 2.74 -8.71 -22.08
N SER A 165 2.48 -7.44 -22.37
CA SER A 165 3.47 -6.38 -22.12
C SER A 165 3.85 -6.26 -20.65
N ILE A 166 2.87 -6.43 -19.76
CA ILE A 166 3.11 -6.45 -18.32
C ILE A 166 3.87 -7.71 -17.92
N PHE A 167 3.39 -8.92 -18.25
CA PHE A 167 4.06 -10.17 -17.88
C PHE A 167 5.48 -10.35 -18.45
N ASP A 168 5.81 -9.65 -19.53
CA ASP A 168 7.16 -9.60 -20.11
C ASP A 168 7.98 -8.40 -19.62
N ALA A 169 7.46 -7.62 -18.67
CA ALA A 169 8.05 -6.40 -18.13
C ALA A 169 8.50 -5.41 -19.22
N ARG A 170 7.73 -5.31 -20.31
CA ARG A 170 8.00 -4.41 -21.43
C ARG A 170 7.52 -3.00 -21.08
N CYS A 171 8.36 -2.23 -20.40
CA CYS A 171 8.03 -0.87 -19.99
C CYS A 171 9.18 0.11 -20.21
N GLU A 172 8.79 1.35 -20.49
CA GLU A 172 9.63 2.53 -20.30
C GLU A 172 9.53 2.95 -18.83
N VAL A 173 10.65 3.37 -18.23
CA VAL A 173 10.68 3.75 -16.82
C VAL A 173 11.19 5.17 -16.71
N SER A 174 10.37 6.05 -16.14
CA SER A 174 10.77 7.43 -15.81
C SER A 174 10.45 7.74 -14.36
N SER A 175 11.02 8.83 -13.83
CA SER A 175 10.83 9.21 -12.43
C SER A 175 10.92 10.73 -12.25
N GLN A 176 10.23 11.23 -11.24
CA GLN A 176 10.34 12.61 -10.77
C GLN A 176 10.59 12.62 -9.27
N CYS A 177 11.47 13.50 -8.80
CA CYS A 177 11.68 13.71 -7.37
C CYS A 177 10.45 14.35 -6.74
N VAL A 178 10.14 13.96 -5.51
CA VAL A 178 8.96 14.43 -4.79
C VAL A 178 9.27 14.73 -3.33
N VAL A 179 8.34 15.38 -2.63
CA VAL A 179 8.28 15.41 -1.14
C VAL A 179 8.32 14.00 -0.55
N GLU A 180 8.61 13.87 0.74
CA GLU A 180 8.55 12.56 1.42
C GLU A 180 7.12 12.00 1.35
N PRO A 181 6.86 10.94 0.55
CA PRO A 181 5.50 10.59 0.18
C PRO A 181 4.84 9.78 1.30
N VAL A 182 3.59 10.14 1.57
CA VAL A 182 2.72 9.45 2.53
C VAL A 182 1.64 8.67 1.80
N ASP A 183 1.03 9.25 0.76
CA ASP A 183 -0.05 8.62 0.00
C ASP A 183 -0.02 9.07 -1.47
N LEU A 184 -0.51 8.23 -2.38
CA LEU A 184 -0.53 8.44 -3.82
C LEU A 184 -1.89 8.03 -4.37
N ALA A 185 -2.52 8.90 -5.15
CA ALA A 185 -3.81 8.62 -5.76
C ALA A 185 -3.89 9.20 -7.17
N ILE A 186 -4.57 8.47 -8.05
CA ILE A 186 -4.92 8.91 -9.41
C ILE A 186 -6.42 9.21 -9.47
N SER A 187 -6.79 10.24 -10.23
CA SER A 187 -8.20 10.54 -10.51
C SER A 187 -8.86 9.40 -11.28
N ASN A 188 -10.16 9.21 -11.06
CA ASN A 188 -10.97 8.20 -11.74
C ASN A 188 -11.01 8.35 -13.28
N ASP A 189 -10.77 9.55 -13.80
CA ASP A 189 -10.66 9.83 -15.23
C ASP A 189 -9.22 9.76 -15.75
N GLY A 190 -8.23 9.46 -14.88
CA GLY A 190 -6.82 9.41 -15.23
C GLY A 190 -6.23 10.75 -15.68
N SER A 191 -6.86 11.89 -15.36
CA SER A 191 -6.37 13.22 -15.72
C SER A 191 -5.28 13.76 -14.78
N VAL A 192 -5.32 13.39 -13.48
CA VAL A 192 -4.41 13.89 -12.45
C VAL A 192 -3.90 12.75 -11.57
N LEU A 193 -2.59 12.73 -11.35
CA LEU A 193 -1.93 11.98 -10.28
C LEU A 193 -1.56 12.96 -9.16
N ALA A 194 -1.75 12.58 -7.91
CA ALA A 194 -1.37 13.40 -6.77
C ALA A 194 -0.69 12.56 -5.70
N THR A 195 0.29 13.15 -5.01
CA THR A 195 0.97 12.58 -3.85
C THR A 195 0.97 13.58 -2.71
N THR A 196 0.60 13.14 -1.52
CA THR A 196 0.73 13.95 -0.30
C THR A 196 1.99 13.56 0.43
N GLY A 197 2.58 14.51 1.16
CA GLY A 197 3.83 14.23 1.85
C GLY A 197 4.27 15.29 2.84
N MET A 198 5.52 15.15 3.28
CA MET A 198 6.18 16.06 4.19
C MET A 198 7.26 16.86 3.47
N PHE A 199 7.35 18.16 3.76
CA PHE A 199 8.39 19.02 3.21
C PHE A 199 8.83 20.09 4.23
N GLY A 200 9.67 21.00 3.77
CA GLY A 200 10.12 22.15 4.54
C GLY A 200 11.14 21.77 5.62
N TYR A 201 11.35 22.67 6.57
CA TYR A 201 12.34 22.44 7.63
C TYR A 201 11.88 21.28 8.52
N LYS A 202 12.75 20.26 8.66
CA LYS A 202 12.50 19.08 9.50
C LYS A 202 11.31 18.23 9.08
N HIS A 203 10.87 18.34 7.82
CA HIS A 203 9.73 17.61 7.27
C HIS A 203 8.43 17.84 8.08
N ARG A 204 8.21 19.09 8.51
CA ARG A 204 7.07 19.48 9.35
C ARG A 204 5.94 20.14 8.58
N ASP A 205 6.20 20.57 7.36
CA ASP A 205 5.21 21.26 6.56
C ASP A 205 4.45 20.23 5.69
N PRO A 206 3.10 20.33 5.61
CA PRO A 206 2.28 19.41 4.83
C PRO A 206 2.33 19.78 3.34
N GLY A 207 2.80 18.87 2.49
CA GLY A 207 2.98 19.11 1.06
C GLY A 207 1.99 18.32 0.20
N LEU A 208 1.67 18.88 -0.97
CA LEU A 208 0.96 18.20 -2.04
C LEU A 208 1.71 18.43 -3.35
N GLU A 209 2.05 17.34 -4.02
CA GLU A 209 2.49 17.38 -5.40
C GLU A 209 1.46 16.70 -6.29
N TYR A 210 1.33 17.21 -7.51
CA TYR A 210 0.37 16.72 -8.48
C TYR A 210 0.87 16.89 -9.91
N PHE A 211 0.36 16.04 -10.78
CA PHE A 211 0.81 15.89 -12.16
C PHE A 211 -0.38 15.81 -13.10
N PHE A 212 -0.38 16.63 -14.16
CA PHE A 212 -1.38 16.54 -15.21
C PHE A 212 -0.98 15.47 -16.24
N LEU A 213 -1.67 14.34 -16.23
CA LEU A 213 -1.31 13.19 -17.06
C LEU A 213 -1.73 13.33 -18.53
N GLU A 214 -2.63 14.26 -18.84
CA GLU A 214 -3.07 14.57 -20.21
C GLU A 214 -2.14 15.54 -20.94
N ARG A 215 -1.27 16.23 -20.20
CA ARG A 215 -0.27 17.12 -20.81
C ARG A 215 0.89 16.29 -21.35
N PRO A 216 1.59 16.79 -22.38
CA PRO A 216 2.85 16.18 -22.80
C PRO A 216 3.82 16.08 -21.63
N ASP A 217 4.58 14.99 -21.59
CA ASP A 217 5.68 14.84 -20.64
C ASP A 217 6.70 15.98 -20.81
N ASP A 218 7.37 16.33 -19.72
CA ASP A 218 8.53 17.21 -19.76
C ASP A 218 9.63 16.60 -20.63
N GLU A 219 10.27 17.45 -21.44
CA GLU A 219 11.24 17.00 -22.44
C GLU A 219 12.47 16.36 -21.79
N TYR A 220 12.85 16.79 -20.58
CA TYR A 220 14.05 16.34 -19.88
C TYR A 220 13.78 15.15 -18.98
N SER A 221 12.78 15.22 -18.09
CA SER A 221 12.49 14.13 -17.15
C SER A 221 11.77 12.96 -17.83
N LYS A 222 11.18 13.17 -19.02
CA LYS A 222 10.26 12.22 -19.66
C LYS A 222 9.18 11.77 -18.68
N PHE A 223 8.73 12.72 -17.85
CA PHE A 223 7.72 12.54 -16.83
C PHE A 223 6.70 13.68 -16.93
N PRO A 224 5.44 13.48 -16.53
CA PRO A 224 4.46 14.56 -16.48
C PRO A 224 4.96 15.79 -15.71
N GLU A 225 4.53 16.97 -16.14
CA GLU A 225 4.86 18.25 -15.50
C GLU A 225 4.49 18.20 -14.00
N GLU A 226 5.47 18.50 -13.15
CA GLU A 226 5.34 18.53 -11.69
C GLU A 226 4.77 19.87 -11.24
N HIS A 227 3.80 19.80 -10.33
CA HIS A 227 3.30 20.97 -9.61
C HIS A 227 3.31 20.70 -8.11
N PHE A 228 3.67 21.71 -7.33
CA PHE A 228 3.77 21.64 -5.87
C PHE A 228 2.91 22.72 -5.20
N GLU A 229 2.24 22.38 -4.12
CA GLU A 229 1.49 23.29 -3.27
C GLU A 229 1.70 22.98 -1.78
N GLY A 230 1.96 24.02 -0.98
CA GLY A 230 1.96 23.90 0.48
C GLY A 230 0.52 23.83 1.01
N LEU A 231 0.21 22.79 1.77
CA LEU A 231 -1.15 22.62 2.29
C LEU A 231 -1.38 23.54 3.50
N GLY A 232 -2.55 24.16 3.57
CA GLY A 232 -2.97 24.97 4.72
C GLY A 232 -3.39 24.13 5.94
N LEU A 233 -2.94 22.87 6.01
CA LEU A 233 -3.22 21.93 7.07
C LEU A 233 -2.36 22.23 8.31
N ALA A 234 -2.78 21.74 9.47
CA ALA A 234 -2.06 21.99 10.72
C ALA A 234 -1.07 20.87 11.04
N SER A 235 -1.25 19.71 10.41
CA SER A 235 -0.39 18.54 10.50
C SER A 235 -0.23 17.90 9.12
N ILE A 236 0.62 16.88 9.05
CA ILE A 236 0.92 16.15 7.82
C ILE A 236 -0.34 15.42 7.34
N PRO A 237 -0.71 15.54 6.06
CA PRO A 237 -1.77 14.72 5.47
C PRO A 237 -1.39 13.25 5.49
N THR A 238 -2.26 12.42 6.05
CA THR A 238 -2.08 10.96 6.09
C THR A 238 -2.88 10.23 5.03
N HIS A 239 -3.84 10.91 4.40
CA HIS A 239 -4.68 10.30 3.38
C HIS A 239 -5.02 11.28 2.26
N LEU A 240 -5.22 10.74 1.07
CA LEU A 240 -5.48 11.47 -0.16
C LEU A 240 -6.68 10.87 -0.91
N ALA A 241 -7.50 11.72 -1.51
CA ALA A 241 -8.49 11.29 -2.50
C ALA A 241 -8.59 12.30 -3.65
N VAL A 242 -8.72 11.81 -4.88
CA VAL A 242 -8.75 12.65 -6.09
C VAL A 242 -10.06 12.41 -6.83
N ASN A 243 -10.82 13.47 -7.09
CA ASN A 243 -12.09 13.41 -7.80
C ASN A 243 -11.99 14.10 -9.16
N GLY A 244 -11.91 13.33 -10.24
CA GLY A 244 -11.87 13.85 -11.61
C GLY A 244 -13.15 14.60 -11.98
N THR A 245 -14.32 14.10 -11.57
CA THR A 245 -15.63 14.68 -11.90
C THR A 245 -15.78 16.13 -11.42
N HIS A 246 -15.38 16.43 -10.19
CA HIS A 246 -15.43 17.77 -9.59
C HIS A 246 -14.13 18.53 -9.75
N ARG A 247 -13.08 17.87 -10.28
CA ARG A 247 -11.71 18.39 -10.39
C ARG A 247 -11.14 18.86 -9.05
N LEU A 248 -11.30 18.03 -8.02
CA LEU A 248 -10.89 18.32 -6.63
C LEU A 248 -9.91 17.27 -6.09
N ILE A 249 -8.80 17.73 -5.52
CA ILE A 249 -7.89 16.91 -4.69
C ILE A 249 -8.26 17.16 -3.23
N PHE A 250 -8.49 16.11 -2.45
CA PHE A 250 -8.73 16.16 -1.02
C PHE A 250 -7.51 15.61 -0.26
N ALA A 251 -6.93 16.42 0.62
CA ALA A 251 -5.84 16.04 1.51
C ALA A 251 -6.30 16.12 2.96
N ALA A 252 -5.99 15.09 3.73
CA ALA A 252 -6.60 14.82 5.02
C ALA A 252 -5.53 14.67 6.11
N ASP A 253 -5.45 15.60 7.07
CA ASP A 253 -4.65 15.43 8.30
C ASP A 253 -5.50 14.80 9.42
N GLY A 254 -4.97 14.63 10.63
CA GLY A 254 -5.71 13.99 11.73
C GLY A 254 -6.99 14.70 12.19
N TYR A 255 -7.22 15.96 11.78
CA TYR A 255 -8.30 16.80 12.31
C TYR A 255 -9.13 17.50 11.24
N ARG A 256 -8.59 17.68 10.04
CA ARG A 256 -9.23 18.43 8.96
C ARG A 256 -8.99 17.76 7.61
N VAL A 257 -9.93 18.00 6.71
CA VAL A 257 -9.77 17.73 5.28
C VAL A 257 -9.77 19.06 4.55
N LYS A 258 -8.82 19.26 3.63
CA LYS A 258 -8.85 20.39 2.70
C LYS A 258 -8.98 19.88 1.28
N SER A 259 -9.71 20.62 0.46
CA SER A 259 -9.80 20.34 -0.97
C SER A 259 -9.31 21.49 -1.83
N TYR A 260 -8.78 21.11 -2.98
CA TYR A 260 -8.09 21.98 -3.91
C TYR A 260 -8.60 21.71 -5.32
N SER A 261 -9.12 22.73 -5.98
CA SER A 261 -9.57 22.65 -7.37
C SER A 261 -8.41 22.91 -8.31
N TRP A 262 -8.16 21.96 -9.22
CA TRP A 262 -7.18 22.12 -10.30
C TRP A 262 -7.81 22.62 -11.61
N GLY A 263 -9.13 22.71 -11.65
CA GLY A 263 -9.86 23.11 -12.85
C GLY A 263 -11.33 23.34 -12.58
N ALA A 264 -12.01 24.00 -13.51
CA ALA A 264 -13.45 24.16 -13.47
C ALA A 264 -14.15 23.02 -14.24
N LEU A 265 -15.45 22.85 -13.96
CA LEU A 265 -16.26 21.78 -14.55
C LEU A 265 -16.43 21.92 -16.08
N ASP A 266 -16.13 23.10 -16.64
CA ASP A 266 -16.10 23.34 -18.08
C ASP A 266 -14.84 22.76 -18.77
N GLY A 267 -13.95 22.13 -18.01
CA GLY A 267 -12.71 21.53 -18.50
C GLY A 267 -11.51 22.47 -18.46
N SER A 268 -11.68 23.73 -18.06
CA SER A 268 -10.55 24.64 -17.91
C SER A 268 -9.63 24.18 -16.78
N ILE A 269 -8.32 24.15 -17.06
CA ILE A 269 -7.29 23.81 -16.08
C ILE A 269 -6.72 25.10 -15.50
N ARG A 270 -6.50 25.12 -14.19
CA ARG A 270 -5.85 26.23 -13.48
C ARG A 270 -4.34 26.03 -13.47
N ASN A 271 -3.59 27.13 -13.45
CA ASN A 271 -2.15 27.09 -13.26
C ASN A 271 -1.77 26.82 -11.79
N ASP A 272 -2.58 27.33 -10.86
CA ASP A 272 -2.40 27.14 -9.42
C ASP A 272 -3.62 26.44 -8.84
N LEU A 273 -3.39 25.60 -7.82
CA LEU A 273 -4.48 24.99 -7.07
C LEU A 273 -5.30 26.05 -6.35
N HIS A 274 -6.61 25.85 -6.35
CA HIS A 274 -7.53 26.73 -5.67
C HIS A 274 -8.07 26.08 -4.40
N PRO A 275 -7.69 26.57 -3.19
CA PRO A 275 -8.29 26.10 -1.95
C PRO A 275 -9.80 26.31 -2.03
N THR A 276 -10.56 25.22 -1.97
CA THR A 276 -12.00 25.25 -2.23
C THR A 276 -12.79 25.00 -0.96
N HIS A 277 -12.53 23.90 -0.24
CA HIS A 277 -13.26 23.55 0.99
C HIS A 277 -12.32 23.22 2.14
N THR A 278 -12.80 23.41 3.38
CA THR A 278 -12.24 22.84 4.60
C THR A 278 -13.35 22.08 5.32
N LEU A 279 -13.10 20.83 5.72
CA LEU A 279 -14.03 19.96 6.45
C LEU A 279 -13.48 19.73 7.86
N ASP A 280 -14.37 19.74 8.85
CA ASP A 280 -14.05 19.38 10.23
C ASP A 280 -14.10 17.86 10.37
N SER A 281 -12.94 17.21 10.43
CA SER A 281 -12.83 15.77 10.62
C SER A 281 -12.20 15.42 11.97
N THR A 282 -12.40 16.25 13.00
CA THR A 282 -11.83 16.05 14.33
C THR A 282 -12.19 14.69 14.94
N THR A 283 -13.31 14.10 14.50
CA THR A 283 -13.77 12.79 14.96
C THR A 283 -13.49 11.63 14.01
N SER A 284 -12.89 11.89 12.86
CA SER A 284 -12.62 10.91 11.81
C SER A 284 -11.25 11.18 11.19
N GLY A 285 -10.21 10.65 11.84
CA GLY A 285 -8.81 10.79 11.39
C GLY A 285 -8.33 9.70 10.43
N GLY A 286 -9.16 8.69 10.15
CA GLY A 286 -8.83 7.55 9.29
C GLY A 286 -8.92 7.88 7.79
N PRO A 287 -9.04 6.85 6.95
CA PRO A 287 -8.98 6.99 5.50
C PRO A 287 -10.17 7.78 4.95
N ILE A 288 -9.95 8.38 3.78
CA ILE A 288 -10.89 9.25 3.06
C ILE A 288 -11.26 8.62 1.71
N ALA A 289 -12.51 8.76 1.29
CA ALA A 289 -12.93 8.33 -0.04
C ALA A 289 -14.04 9.22 -0.57
N ILE A 290 -14.26 9.15 -1.89
CA ILE A 290 -15.26 9.98 -2.57
C ILE A 290 -16.19 9.06 -3.34
N LEU A 291 -17.46 9.14 -2.98
CA LEU A 291 -18.56 8.43 -3.61
C LEU A 291 -18.91 9.06 -4.98
N PRO A 292 -19.44 8.29 -5.94
CA PRO A 292 -19.82 8.80 -7.26
C PRO A 292 -20.92 9.86 -7.22
N ASN A 293 -21.75 9.82 -6.18
CA ASN A 293 -22.81 10.80 -5.96
C ASN A 293 -22.26 12.15 -5.44
N GLY A 294 -20.94 12.33 -5.36
CA GLY A 294 -20.31 13.55 -4.84
C GLY A 294 -20.28 13.62 -3.32
N THR A 295 -20.43 12.50 -2.60
CA THR A 295 -20.25 12.46 -1.15
C THR A 295 -18.81 12.11 -0.78
N VAL A 296 -18.15 12.99 -0.04
CA VAL A 296 -16.90 12.65 0.66
C VAL A 296 -17.26 11.89 1.91
N ILE A 297 -16.59 10.78 2.17
CA ILE A 297 -16.66 10.08 3.44
C ILE A 297 -15.28 10.00 4.07
N ARG A 298 -15.23 10.00 5.40
CA ARG A 298 -13.99 9.79 6.16
C ARG A 298 -14.22 8.90 7.37
N ALA A 299 -13.41 7.87 7.50
CA ALA A 299 -13.55 6.91 8.59
C ALA A 299 -12.99 7.45 9.91
N GLY A 300 -13.68 7.11 11.00
CA GLY A 300 -13.26 7.30 12.38
C GLY A 300 -13.45 6.02 13.17
N GLN A 301 -13.27 6.10 14.49
CA GLN A 301 -13.52 4.95 15.36
C GLN A 301 -15.03 4.77 15.56
N GLY A 302 -15.56 3.60 15.19
CA GLY A 302 -16.96 3.20 15.32
C GLY A 302 -17.92 3.88 14.34
N ARG A 303 -17.44 4.80 13.49
CA ARG A 303 -18.26 5.52 12.51
C ARG A 303 -17.46 6.08 11.34
N ALA A 304 -18.16 6.56 10.33
CA ALA A 304 -17.61 7.44 9.30
C ALA A 304 -18.42 8.75 9.22
N ASP A 305 -17.72 9.86 9.05
CA ASP A 305 -18.31 11.17 8.78
C ASP A 305 -18.49 11.35 7.28
N SER A 306 -19.50 12.12 6.86
CA SER A 306 -19.81 12.33 5.44
C SER A 306 -20.21 13.76 5.11
N TRP A 307 -19.87 14.21 3.91
CA TRP A 307 -20.13 15.56 3.40
C TRP A 307 -20.54 15.51 1.93
N THR A 308 -21.59 16.23 1.54
CA THR A 308 -22.01 16.37 0.14
C THR A 308 -21.27 17.53 -0.52
N ILE A 309 -20.45 17.29 -1.55
CA ILE A 309 -19.55 18.28 -2.15
C ILE A 309 -20.30 19.54 -2.60
N ASP A 310 -21.41 19.35 -3.34
CA ASP A 310 -22.16 20.47 -3.93
C ASP A 310 -22.88 21.37 -2.89
N GLU A 311 -23.00 20.89 -1.65
CA GLU A 311 -23.63 21.63 -0.55
C GLU A 311 -22.59 22.38 0.31
N LEU A 312 -21.30 22.16 0.08
CA LEU A 312 -20.26 22.72 0.92
C LEU A 312 -20.04 24.22 0.66
N PRO A 313 -19.86 25.03 1.71
CA PRO A 313 -19.39 26.40 1.55
C PRO A 313 -17.95 26.39 1.02
N THR A 314 -17.67 27.29 0.07
CA THR A 314 -16.32 27.43 -0.50
C THR A 314 -15.50 28.53 0.18
N HIS A 315 -14.18 28.57 -0.05
CA HIS A 315 -13.34 29.70 0.35
C HIS A 315 -13.54 30.96 -0.54
N GLY A 316 -14.52 30.95 -1.45
CA GLY A 316 -14.81 32.03 -2.39
C GLY A 316 -13.73 32.23 -3.44
N ALA A 317 -13.91 33.20 -4.34
CA ALA A 317 -13.03 33.40 -5.49
C ALA A 317 -11.55 33.65 -5.13
N THR A 318 -11.26 34.15 -3.93
CA THR A 318 -9.90 34.42 -3.46
C THR A 318 -9.24 33.23 -2.78
N GLY A 319 -9.99 32.16 -2.46
CA GLY A 319 -9.48 31.03 -1.68
C GLY A 319 -9.18 31.34 -0.21
N LYS A 320 -9.68 32.48 0.31
CA LYS A 320 -9.32 32.99 1.65
C LYS A 320 -10.49 33.16 2.63
N ARG A 321 -11.75 32.96 2.20
CA ARG A 321 -12.92 33.10 3.10
C ARG A 321 -12.88 32.02 4.17
N ILE A 322 -13.09 32.36 5.44
CA ILE A 322 -13.14 31.36 6.51
C ILE A 322 -14.42 30.51 6.41
N ILE A 323 -14.26 29.19 6.53
CA ILE A 323 -15.33 28.19 6.60
C ILE A 323 -15.47 27.74 8.06
N GLY A 324 -16.68 27.75 8.60
CA GLY A 324 -16.93 27.46 10.01
C GLY A 324 -16.38 28.58 10.91
N SER A 325 -15.75 28.20 12.02
CA SER A 325 -15.14 29.12 12.99
C SER A 325 -13.68 29.38 12.68
N LYS A 326 -13.19 30.55 13.10
CA LYS A 326 -11.76 30.88 13.01
C LYS A 326 -10.99 30.15 14.11
N ILE A 327 -10.08 29.27 13.73
CA ILE A 327 -9.18 28.60 14.67
C ILE A 327 -7.99 29.51 15.02
N LYS A 328 -7.53 29.39 16.26
CA LYS A 328 -6.24 29.95 16.65
C LYS A 328 -5.18 28.90 16.34
N PRO A 329 -4.09 29.25 15.64
CA PRO A 329 -2.98 28.31 15.50
C PRO A 329 -2.38 28.09 16.89
N GLU A 330 -2.59 26.90 17.45
CA GLU A 330 -1.93 26.50 18.69
C GLU A 330 -0.51 26.02 18.36
N SER A 331 0.46 26.94 18.48
CA SER A 331 1.90 26.79 18.80
C SER A 331 2.76 25.62 18.25
N LEU A 332 2.29 24.75 17.37
CA LEU A 332 3.04 23.57 16.92
C LEU A 332 3.77 23.75 15.58
N SER A 333 3.42 24.77 14.81
CA SER A 333 4.16 25.17 13.60
C SER A 333 5.01 26.40 13.89
N ASP A 334 6.26 26.37 13.43
CA ASP A 334 7.18 27.50 13.48
C ASP A 334 6.68 28.66 12.58
N GLU A 335 5.72 28.39 11.69
CA GLU A 335 5.10 29.37 10.77
C GLU A 335 3.56 29.30 10.79
N PRO A 336 2.90 29.75 11.87
CA PRO A 336 1.44 29.68 12.06
C PRO A 336 0.62 30.51 11.06
N GLU A 337 1.30 31.25 10.18
CA GLU A 337 0.73 32.06 9.10
C GLU A 337 0.42 31.23 7.86
N LYS A 338 1.13 30.10 7.64
CA LYS A 338 0.87 29.15 6.56
C LYS A 338 -0.39 28.31 6.80
N ILE A 339 -0.80 28.17 8.07
CA ILE A 339 -1.97 27.39 8.45
C ILE A 339 -3.24 28.17 8.10
N GLU A 340 -4.09 27.55 7.30
CA GLU A 340 -5.42 28.08 6.99
C GLU A 340 -6.31 28.01 8.24
N ARG A 341 -7.04 29.09 8.55
CA ARG A 341 -7.64 29.30 9.88
C ARG A 341 -9.11 28.89 9.99
N SER A 342 -9.63 28.07 9.10
CA SER A 342 -10.98 27.50 9.18
C SER A 342 -11.00 26.27 10.07
N SER A 343 -12.02 26.16 10.91
CA SER A 343 -12.38 24.90 11.58
C SER A 343 -12.94 23.89 10.57
N GLY A 344 -13.55 24.38 9.49
CA GLY A 344 -14.18 23.56 8.47
C GLY A 344 -15.68 23.36 8.69
N SER A 345 -16.32 22.77 7.69
CA SER A 345 -17.73 22.38 7.72
C SER A 345 -17.93 21.12 8.54
N LEU A 346 -18.94 21.12 9.41
CA LEU A 346 -19.39 19.91 10.10
C LEU A 346 -19.88 18.85 9.09
N PRO A 347 -19.78 17.55 9.44
CA PRO A 347 -20.37 16.48 8.64
C PRO A 347 -21.86 16.70 8.39
N SER A 348 -22.31 16.39 7.17
CA SER A 348 -23.73 16.37 6.80
C SER A 348 -24.47 15.23 7.50
N THR A 349 -23.83 14.06 7.63
CA THR A 349 -24.34 12.90 8.38
C THR A 349 -23.21 11.97 8.83
N HIS A 350 -23.55 10.97 9.64
CA HIS A 350 -22.65 9.95 10.16
C HIS A 350 -23.16 8.54 9.82
N ILE A 351 -22.25 7.65 9.47
CA ILE A 351 -22.50 6.22 9.23
C ILE A 351 -21.93 5.46 10.43
N GLN A 352 -22.76 4.74 11.19
CA GLN A 352 -22.31 3.99 12.37
C GLN A 352 -21.89 2.57 12.00
N PHE A 353 -20.79 2.09 12.58
CA PHE A 353 -20.37 0.69 12.51
C PHE A 353 -21.08 -0.09 13.61
N VAL A 354 -22.34 -0.46 13.36
CA VAL A 354 -23.25 -1.02 14.38
C VAL A 354 -22.70 -2.31 14.99
N ASP A 355 -22.10 -3.17 14.17
CA ASP A 355 -21.60 -4.47 14.62
C ASP A 355 -20.24 -4.37 15.33
N GLU A 356 -19.42 -3.38 14.97
CA GLU A 356 -18.06 -3.19 15.48
C GLU A 356 -17.80 -1.72 15.89
N PRO A 357 -18.35 -1.28 17.04
CA PRO A 357 -18.30 0.12 17.48
C PRO A 357 -16.90 0.61 17.87
N LEU A 358 -15.93 -0.31 17.99
CA LEU A 358 -14.53 0.02 18.26
C LEU A 358 -13.66 -0.01 16.99
N MET A 359 -14.21 -0.41 15.84
CA MET A 359 -13.48 -0.49 14.58
C MET A 359 -12.97 0.88 14.18
N ALA A 360 -11.67 1.00 13.93
CA ALA A 360 -11.04 2.19 13.37
C ALA A 360 -10.34 1.78 12.07
N PRO A 361 -10.97 1.96 10.90
CA PRO A 361 -10.35 1.63 9.63
C PRO A 361 -9.04 2.39 9.43
N SER A 362 -7.98 1.70 9.02
CA SER A 362 -6.72 2.30 8.58
C SER A 362 -6.67 2.50 7.06
N VAL A 363 -7.42 1.68 6.31
CA VAL A 363 -7.51 1.71 4.84
C VAL A 363 -8.94 1.38 4.40
N TRP A 364 -9.41 2.00 3.32
CA TRP A 364 -10.64 1.59 2.62
C TRP A 364 -10.54 1.94 1.12
N GLY A 365 -11.40 1.36 0.29
CA GLY A 365 -11.48 1.67 -1.14
C GLY A 365 -12.89 1.43 -1.66
N PRO A 366 -13.31 2.08 -2.74
CA PRO A 366 -14.63 1.84 -3.34
C PRO A 366 -14.67 0.48 -4.06
N LEU A 367 -15.78 -0.25 -3.97
CA LEU A 367 -16.04 -1.37 -4.90
C LEU A 367 -16.30 -0.77 -6.30
N ALA A 368 -15.63 -1.23 -7.34
CA ALA A 368 -15.69 -0.50 -8.61
C ALA A 368 -17.02 -0.61 -9.39
N ASP A 369 -17.81 -1.68 -9.23
CA ASP A 369 -19.17 -1.78 -9.80
C ASP A 369 -20.29 -1.31 -8.86
N SER A 370 -19.98 -1.17 -7.57
CA SER A 370 -20.87 -0.55 -6.57
C SER A 370 -20.08 0.46 -5.76
N PRO A 371 -19.71 1.59 -6.37
CA PRO A 371 -18.86 2.59 -5.74
C PRO A 371 -19.53 3.30 -4.55
N SER A 372 -20.76 2.91 -4.18
CA SER A 372 -21.47 3.23 -2.92
C SER A 372 -21.18 2.26 -1.77
N THR A 373 -20.34 1.25 -1.99
CA THR A 373 -19.95 0.24 -1.00
C THR A 373 -18.43 0.32 -0.80
N PHE A 374 -17.99 0.32 0.47
CA PHE A 374 -16.59 0.44 0.85
C PHE A 374 -16.15 -0.76 1.67
N VAL A 375 -15.57 -1.70 0.97
CA VAL A 375 -14.48 -2.57 1.40
C VAL A 375 -13.56 -2.50 0.17
N TYR A 376 -12.23 -2.59 0.28
CA TYR A 376 -11.41 -2.79 -0.93
C TYR A 376 -12.15 -3.84 -1.78
N ALA A 377 -12.36 -3.67 -3.10
CA ALA A 377 -12.73 -4.72 -4.06
C ALA A 377 -12.60 -4.24 -5.49
N ASP A 378 -12.43 -5.21 -6.38
CA ASP A 378 -11.94 -5.07 -7.74
C ASP A 378 -12.97 -4.53 -8.76
N PRO A 379 -12.52 -3.79 -9.80
CA PRO A 379 -13.33 -3.39 -10.96
C PRO A 379 -13.79 -4.50 -11.91
N GLY A 380 -13.23 -5.70 -11.83
CA GLY A 380 -13.66 -6.84 -12.64
C GLY A 380 -14.60 -7.79 -11.92
N ASP A 381 -14.52 -7.89 -10.58
CA ASP A 381 -15.42 -8.68 -9.74
C ASP A 381 -15.77 -7.94 -8.43
N PRO A 382 -17.01 -7.47 -8.25
CA PRO A 382 -17.42 -6.70 -7.06
C PRO A 382 -17.40 -7.51 -5.76
N GLN A 383 -17.15 -8.82 -5.85
CA GLN A 383 -17.09 -9.70 -4.71
C GLN A 383 -15.65 -9.96 -4.26
N VAL A 384 -14.63 -9.53 -5.00
CA VAL A 384 -13.24 -9.89 -4.71
C VAL A 384 -12.40 -8.68 -4.32
N PHE A 385 -11.61 -8.82 -3.26
CA PHE A 385 -10.75 -7.76 -2.79
C PHE A 385 -9.38 -8.18 -2.30
N LEU A 386 -8.43 -7.25 -2.27
CA LEU A 386 -7.05 -7.49 -1.87
C LEU A 386 -6.69 -6.59 -0.69
N THR A 387 -6.03 -7.15 0.32
CA THR A 387 -5.42 -6.37 1.40
C THR A 387 -3.91 -6.47 1.33
N ALA A 388 -3.22 -5.35 1.52
CA ALA A 388 -1.80 -5.33 1.83
C ALA A 388 -1.65 -5.45 3.37
N CYS A 389 -0.67 -6.22 3.84
CA CYS A 389 -0.54 -6.50 5.26
C CYS A 389 0.91 -6.35 5.73
N ASN A 390 1.10 -5.79 6.93
CA ASN A 390 2.42 -5.56 7.52
C ASN A 390 3.18 -6.87 7.83
N ASP A 391 2.51 -8.02 7.81
CA ASP A 391 3.17 -9.32 7.90
C ASP A 391 3.83 -9.79 6.59
N GLY A 392 3.80 -8.94 5.56
CA GLY A 392 4.46 -9.14 4.27
C GLY A 392 3.66 -9.91 3.24
N TYR A 393 2.41 -10.22 3.56
CA TYR A 393 1.49 -10.90 2.65
C TYR A 393 0.49 -9.91 2.06
N ALA A 394 0.02 -10.24 0.85
CA ALA A 394 -1.21 -9.68 0.33
C ALA A 394 -2.28 -10.77 0.31
N ARG A 395 -3.51 -10.46 0.71
CA ARG A 395 -4.58 -11.45 0.84
C ARG A 395 -5.75 -11.06 -0.01
N MET A 396 -6.20 -11.99 -0.84
CA MET A 396 -7.39 -11.84 -1.65
C MET A 396 -8.57 -12.48 -0.91
N TYR A 397 -9.68 -11.77 -0.81
CA TYR A 397 -10.92 -12.17 -0.17
C TYR A 397 -12.04 -12.18 -1.19
N ASP A 398 -12.98 -13.09 -1.00
CA ASP A 398 -14.28 -13.08 -1.67
C ASP A 398 -15.30 -12.72 -0.59
N THR A 399 -16.13 -11.70 -0.78
CA THR A 399 -17.09 -11.20 0.22
C THR A 399 -18.12 -12.25 0.62
N ARG A 400 -18.25 -13.34 -0.13
CA ARG A 400 -19.07 -14.50 0.21
C ARG A 400 -18.40 -15.47 1.18
N GLN A 401 -17.10 -15.30 1.45
CA GLN A 401 -16.28 -16.18 2.28
C GLN A 401 -15.65 -15.39 3.43
N SER A 402 -15.55 -16.01 4.60
CA SER A 402 -15.03 -15.39 5.83
C SER A 402 -13.51 -15.42 5.91
N LEU A 403 -12.87 -16.27 5.11
CA LEU A 403 -11.42 -16.44 5.05
C LEU A 403 -10.88 -16.04 3.67
N PRO A 404 -9.59 -15.66 3.55
CA PRO A 404 -9.00 -15.31 2.27
C PRO A 404 -9.02 -16.51 1.30
N VAL A 405 -9.32 -16.22 0.03
CA VAL A 405 -9.34 -17.20 -1.06
C VAL A 405 -7.97 -17.42 -1.68
N LEU A 406 -7.04 -16.49 -1.47
CA LEU A 406 -5.66 -16.55 -1.96
C LEU A 406 -4.76 -15.72 -1.04
N THR A 407 -3.61 -16.25 -0.68
CA THR A 407 -2.55 -15.49 0.00
C THR A 407 -1.34 -15.39 -0.93
N LEU A 408 -0.75 -14.21 -1.04
CA LEU A 408 0.45 -13.94 -1.81
C LEU A 408 1.58 -13.58 -0.84
N ASP A 409 2.74 -14.21 -1.00
CA ASP A 409 3.99 -13.77 -0.35
C ASP A 409 4.50 -12.49 -1.06
N ALA A 410 3.81 -11.39 -0.76
CA ALA A 410 3.88 -10.15 -1.51
C ALA A 410 5.25 -9.47 -1.42
N CYS A 411 5.96 -9.60 -0.29
CA CYS A 411 7.21 -8.89 -0.05
C CYS A 411 8.36 -9.78 0.47
N GLY A 412 8.11 -11.07 0.66
CA GLY A 412 9.05 -12.01 1.26
C GLY A 412 8.86 -12.01 2.77
N GLU A 413 8.75 -13.21 3.35
CA GLU A 413 8.55 -13.43 4.80
C GLU A 413 9.30 -12.38 5.66
N ALA A 414 8.56 -11.74 6.58
CA ALA A 414 8.98 -10.67 7.50
C ALA A 414 9.07 -9.23 6.96
N ALA A 415 8.98 -8.98 5.65
CA ALA A 415 9.03 -7.62 5.11
C ALA A 415 7.63 -7.03 4.92
N GLU A 416 7.37 -5.85 5.48
CA GLU A 416 6.06 -5.20 5.40
C GLU A 416 5.60 -5.00 3.94
N CYS A 417 4.35 -5.42 3.66
CA CYS A 417 3.67 -5.13 2.40
C CYS A 417 2.86 -3.84 2.58
N GLU A 418 3.48 -2.72 2.22
CA GLU A 418 2.91 -1.39 2.38
C GLU A 418 1.77 -1.13 1.39
N SER A 419 1.92 -1.62 0.16
CA SER A 419 0.95 -1.38 -0.91
C SER A 419 0.77 -2.60 -1.79
N ALA A 420 -0.48 -2.88 -2.16
CA ALA A 420 -0.82 -3.92 -3.11
C ALA A 420 -1.98 -3.48 -4.00
N LEU A 421 -1.84 -3.68 -5.31
CA LEU A 421 -2.83 -3.33 -6.32
C LEU A 421 -3.23 -4.56 -7.12
N LEU A 422 -4.54 -4.80 -7.18
CA LEU A 422 -5.12 -5.71 -8.15
C LEU A 422 -5.41 -4.94 -9.45
N VAL A 423 -4.87 -5.46 -10.56
CA VAL A 423 -4.92 -4.83 -11.89
C VAL A 423 -5.52 -5.79 -12.91
N HIS A 424 -6.33 -5.26 -13.81
CA HIS A 424 -6.96 -5.98 -14.92
C HIS A 424 -6.49 -5.44 -16.27
N ALA A 425 -5.43 -6.02 -16.81
CA ALA A 425 -4.97 -5.72 -18.17
C ALA A 425 -5.56 -6.73 -19.14
N ASP A 426 -6.26 -6.28 -20.19
CA ASP A 426 -7.02 -7.14 -21.12
C ASP A 426 -7.98 -8.13 -20.41
N GLY A 427 -8.52 -7.77 -19.24
CA GLY A 427 -9.36 -8.65 -18.42
C GLY A 427 -8.60 -9.80 -17.74
N ILE A 428 -7.26 -9.76 -17.69
CA ILE A 428 -6.43 -10.71 -16.95
C ILE A 428 -6.06 -10.10 -15.59
N PRO A 429 -6.46 -10.72 -14.46
CA PRO A 429 -6.13 -10.26 -13.12
C PRO A 429 -4.65 -10.52 -12.81
N MET A 430 -3.98 -9.52 -12.24
CA MET A 430 -2.63 -9.61 -11.72
C MET A 430 -2.46 -8.69 -10.52
N VAL A 431 -1.49 -9.00 -9.65
CA VAL A 431 -1.22 -8.17 -8.47
C VAL A 431 0.16 -7.56 -8.56
N PHE A 432 0.23 -6.26 -8.34
CA PHE A 432 1.47 -5.58 -7.98
C PHE A 432 1.55 -5.41 -6.47
N SER A 433 2.70 -5.66 -5.87
CA SER A 433 2.95 -5.35 -4.45
C SER A 433 4.24 -4.57 -4.27
N GLY A 434 4.27 -3.71 -3.27
CA GLY A 434 5.43 -2.89 -2.89
C GLY A 434 5.76 -3.05 -1.41
N SER A 435 7.05 -2.94 -1.09
CA SER A 435 7.56 -3.02 0.27
C SER A 435 8.43 -1.82 0.63
N THR A 436 8.37 -1.43 1.89
CA THR A 436 9.28 -0.43 2.48
C THR A 436 10.69 -0.99 2.69
N GLN A 437 10.83 -2.29 2.92
CA GLN A 437 12.11 -2.89 3.32
C GLN A 437 12.91 -3.49 2.17
N LYS A 438 12.24 -3.83 1.06
CA LYS A 438 12.83 -4.62 -0.04
C LYS A 438 13.05 -3.83 -1.33
N GLU A 439 12.78 -2.52 -1.34
CA GLU A 439 13.06 -1.57 -2.44
C GLU A 439 12.71 -2.16 -3.83
N GLN A 440 11.54 -2.79 -3.91
CA GLN A 440 11.11 -3.53 -5.08
C GLN A 440 9.59 -3.54 -5.19
N ILE A 441 9.12 -3.76 -6.43
CA ILE A 441 7.73 -4.04 -6.76
C ILE A 441 7.66 -5.45 -7.32
N ARG A 442 6.76 -6.31 -6.85
CA ARG A 442 6.58 -7.66 -7.41
C ARG A 442 5.31 -7.74 -8.24
N LEU A 443 5.34 -8.55 -9.31
CA LEU A 443 4.18 -8.91 -10.10
C LEU A 443 3.78 -10.38 -9.85
N PHE A 444 2.51 -10.61 -9.56
CA PHE A 444 1.91 -11.94 -9.43
C PHE A 444 0.89 -12.21 -10.53
N ASP A 445 0.99 -13.38 -11.14
CA ASP A 445 -0.09 -13.96 -11.94
C ASP A 445 -1.03 -14.73 -10.99
N ILE A 446 -2.22 -14.17 -10.75
CA ILE A 446 -3.18 -14.76 -9.81
C ILE A 446 -3.68 -16.12 -10.30
N ARG A 447 -3.94 -16.24 -11.60
CA ARG A 447 -4.52 -17.44 -12.21
C ARG A 447 -3.46 -18.54 -12.34
N ALA A 448 -2.22 -18.19 -12.69
CA ALA A 448 -1.10 -19.13 -12.74
C ALA A 448 -0.46 -19.40 -11.35
N ARG A 449 -0.86 -18.64 -10.33
CA ARG A 449 -0.43 -18.78 -8.92
C ARG A 449 1.10 -18.71 -8.78
N CYS A 450 1.71 -17.72 -9.40
CA CYS A 450 3.16 -17.51 -9.32
C CYS A 450 3.56 -16.04 -9.26
N CYS A 451 4.64 -15.76 -8.51
CA CYS A 451 5.41 -14.53 -8.67
C CYS A 451 6.16 -14.59 -10.01
N VAL A 452 5.97 -13.60 -10.88
CA VAL A 452 6.50 -13.60 -12.24
C VAL A 452 7.87 -12.94 -12.29
N TYR A 453 7.95 -11.72 -11.77
CA TYR A 453 9.17 -10.94 -11.65
C TYR A 453 9.06 -9.90 -10.54
N GLU A 454 10.19 -9.30 -10.21
CA GLU A 454 10.24 -8.04 -9.47
C GLU A 454 10.81 -6.92 -10.35
N LEU A 455 10.43 -5.67 -10.06
CA LEU A 455 10.99 -4.44 -10.59
C LEU A 455 11.77 -3.75 -9.48
N SER A 456 13.02 -3.39 -9.76
CA SER A 456 13.84 -2.55 -8.88
C SER A 456 13.28 -1.13 -8.81
N THR A 457 13.18 -0.55 -7.61
CA THR A 457 12.93 0.88 -7.38
C THR A 457 14.20 1.63 -6.99
N GLY A 458 15.37 1.01 -7.21
CA GLY A 458 16.66 1.53 -6.78
C GLY A 458 16.83 1.37 -5.27
N ASN A 459 17.31 2.43 -4.60
CA ASN A 459 17.48 2.47 -3.14
C ASN A 459 16.29 3.17 -2.45
N ASN A 460 15.08 2.99 -3.01
CA ASN A 460 13.88 3.61 -2.48
C ASN A 460 12.84 2.57 -2.09
N ALA A 461 12.36 2.71 -0.85
CA ALA A 461 11.22 2.01 -0.26
C ALA A 461 9.92 2.37 -1.01
N VAL A 462 9.06 1.39 -1.29
CA VAL A 462 7.74 1.67 -1.91
C VAL A 462 6.74 2.02 -0.82
N ARG A 463 6.15 3.22 -0.92
CA ARG A 463 5.15 3.73 0.03
C ARG A 463 3.72 3.55 -0.49
N SER A 464 3.48 3.85 -1.77
CA SER A 464 2.15 3.70 -2.36
C SER A 464 2.25 3.42 -3.86
N LEU A 465 1.22 2.77 -4.39
CA LEU A 465 1.11 2.39 -5.79
C LEU A 465 -0.21 2.92 -6.36
N ALA A 466 -0.19 3.35 -7.63
CA ALA A 466 -1.40 3.69 -8.38
C ALA A 466 -1.33 3.11 -9.81
N TRP A 467 -2.46 2.64 -10.33
CA TRP A 467 -2.56 2.11 -11.69
C TRP A 467 -3.36 3.05 -12.59
N ASP A 468 -2.78 3.44 -13.72
CA ASP A 468 -3.47 4.14 -14.80
C ASP A 468 -3.81 3.16 -15.93
N SER A 469 -5.07 2.78 -16.01
CA SER A 469 -5.59 1.88 -17.05
C SER A 469 -5.66 2.53 -18.43
N THR A 470 -5.70 3.85 -18.52
CA THR A 470 -5.77 4.56 -19.80
C THR A 470 -4.41 4.56 -20.50
N ARG A 471 -3.34 4.75 -19.72
CA ARG A 471 -1.95 4.81 -20.23
C ARG A 471 -1.18 3.53 -20.02
N ASN A 472 -1.78 2.54 -19.36
CA ASN A 472 -1.13 1.28 -18.98
C ASN A 472 0.16 1.52 -18.17
N ALA A 473 0.05 2.40 -17.17
CA ALA A 473 1.18 2.84 -16.40
C ALA A 473 0.99 2.51 -14.92
N LEU A 474 2.00 1.88 -14.32
CA LEU A 474 2.10 1.75 -12.88
C LEU A 474 2.90 2.94 -12.34
N TYR A 475 2.32 3.64 -11.37
CA TYR A 475 3.00 4.67 -10.61
C TYR A 475 3.36 4.15 -9.22
N ALA A 476 4.56 4.46 -8.77
CA ALA A 476 5.03 4.08 -7.44
C ALA A 476 5.62 5.29 -6.73
N ALA A 477 5.01 5.72 -5.62
CA ALA A 477 5.58 6.70 -4.73
C ALA A 477 6.58 6.00 -3.80
N THR A 478 7.79 6.54 -3.74
CA THR A 478 8.92 5.87 -3.10
C THR A 478 9.70 6.82 -2.20
N GLU A 479 10.23 6.28 -1.10
CA GLU A 479 10.96 7.01 -0.09
C GLU A 479 12.42 6.57 -0.05
N CYS A 480 13.36 7.52 0.01
CA CYS A 480 14.76 7.23 0.24
C CYS A 480 15.09 7.28 1.74
N SER A 481 15.23 6.12 2.39
CA SER A 481 15.56 6.04 3.83
C SER A 481 17.00 6.47 4.16
N HIS A 482 17.82 6.77 3.15
CA HIS A 482 19.16 7.33 3.31
C HIS A 482 19.16 8.86 3.45
N LYS A 483 18.00 9.51 3.37
CA LYS A 483 17.83 10.94 3.61
C LYS A 483 17.31 11.14 5.03
N ASP A 484 18.05 11.88 5.84
CA ASP A 484 17.55 12.25 7.16
C ASP A 484 16.52 13.39 7.08
N TRP A 485 15.87 13.61 8.22
CA TRP A 485 14.91 14.69 8.45
C TRP A 485 15.49 16.11 8.26
N MET A 486 16.82 16.29 8.19
CA MET A 486 17.45 17.57 7.85
C MET A 486 17.73 17.69 6.33
N GLY A 487 17.38 16.66 5.55
CA GLY A 487 17.69 16.56 4.12
C GLY A 487 19.11 16.10 3.82
N PHE A 488 19.90 15.73 4.83
CA PHE A 488 21.25 15.20 4.64
C PHE A 488 21.20 13.72 4.24
N ARG A 489 22.05 13.35 3.30
CA ARG A 489 22.21 11.96 2.85
C ARG A 489 23.26 11.25 3.70
N HIS A 490 22.93 10.07 4.21
CA HIS A 490 23.83 9.22 5.01
C HIS A 490 24.15 7.92 4.27
N ASN A 491 25.27 7.28 4.63
CA ASN A 491 25.68 5.96 4.14
C ASN A 491 26.03 5.84 2.63
N TYR A 492 26.22 6.94 1.91
CA TYR A 492 26.95 6.94 0.64
C TYR A 492 28.45 6.95 0.96
N GLY A 493 29.19 5.91 0.55
CA GLY A 493 30.61 5.77 0.88
C GLY A 493 31.46 6.99 0.49
N PRO A 494 32.63 7.21 1.15
CA PRO A 494 33.46 8.42 1.01
C PRO A 494 34.07 8.63 -0.39
N SER A 495 33.81 7.75 -1.35
CA SER A 495 34.20 7.87 -2.76
C SER A 495 33.18 8.62 -3.63
N MET A 496 31.99 8.97 -3.11
CA MET A 496 31.00 9.72 -3.89
C MET A 496 31.22 11.22 -3.76
N THR A 497 31.58 11.87 -4.87
CA THR A 497 31.78 13.32 -4.96
C THR A 497 30.46 14.07 -4.71
N ALA A 498 30.56 15.34 -4.29
CA ALA A 498 29.43 16.25 -4.08
C ALA A 498 28.49 16.40 -5.31
N GLU A 499 28.94 16.00 -6.49
CA GLU A 499 28.17 16.00 -7.75
C GLU A 499 27.22 14.80 -7.90
N ILE A 500 27.43 13.73 -7.10
CA ILE A 500 26.59 12.51 -7.02
C ILE A 500 25.51 12.67 -5.94
N LEU A 501 25.82 13.43 -4.88
CA LEU A 501 24.89 13.78 -3.79
C LEU A 501 23.74 14.71 -4.20
N ASN A 502 23.71 15.22 -5.44
CA ASN A 502 22.65 16.08 -5.98
C ASN A 502 21.78 15.38 -7.05
N ARG A 503 21.76 14.04 -7.11
CA ARG A 503 21.08 13.29 -8.19
C ARG A 503 19.95 12.38 -7.68
N PRO A 504 18.94 12.03 -8.53
CA PRO A 504 17.65 11.43 -8.15
C PRO A 504 17.70 10.05 -7.49
N GLY A 505 18.81 9.31 -7.60
CA GLY A 505 18.98 7.97 -7.00
C GLY A 505 19.19 7.97 -5.48
N GLY A 506 18.71 9.01 -4.80
CA GLY A 506 18.84 9.21 -3.36
C GLY A 506 17.86 10.25 -2.81
N ASP A 507 16.79 10.55 -3.54
CA ASP A 507 15.67 11.38 -3.11
C ASP A 507 14.38 10.57 -3.15
N HIS A 508 13.35 11.05 -2.44
CA HIS A 508 12.00 10.51 -2.61
C HIS A 508 11.54 10.78 -4.04
N CYS A 509 10.89 9.81 -4.66
CA CYS A 509 10.53 9.87 -6.07
C CYS A 509 9.18 9.21 -6.33
N VAL A 510 8.48 9.68 -7.36
CA VAL A 510 7.44 8.90 -8.03
C VAL A 510 8.04 8.28 -9.30
N TYR A 511 8.00 6.96 -9.41
CA TYR A 511 8.34 6.23 -10.62
C TYR A 511 7.11 5.99 -11.48
N ARG A 512 7.28 6.00 -12.80
CA ARG A 512 6.28 5.59 -13.79
C ARG A 512 6.86 4.44 -14.61
N TYR A 513 6.19 3.29 -14.55
CA TYR A 513 6.45 2.14 -15.42
C TYR A 513 5.36 2.09 -16.50
N ALA A 514 5.64 2.65 -17.67
CA ALA A 514 4.70 2.71 -18.79
C ALA A 514 4.82 1.44 -19.65
N PHE A 515 3.87 0.52 -19.52
CA PHE A 515 3.88 -0.77 -20.23
C PHE A 515 3.41 -0.63 -21.68
N LYS A 516 4.21 -1.15 -22.61
CA LYS A 516 3.98 -1.00 -24.05
C LYS A 516 4.36 -2.28 -24.78
N GLU A 517 3.78 -2.52 -25.95
CA GLU A 517 4.22 -3.64 -26.79
C GLU A 517 5.67 -3.48 -27.27
N ASN A 518 6.04 -2.25 -27.63
CA ASN A 518 7.36 -1.89 -28.14
C ASN A 518 7.91 -0.70 -27.35
N PRO A 519 8.37 -0.91 -26.10
CA PRO A 519 8.91 0.17 -25.28
C PRO A 519 10.28 0.59 -25.80
N ASP A 520 10.60 1.87 -25.63
CA ASP A 520 11.99 2.33 -25.72
C ASP A 520 12.73 1.97 -24.42
N VAL A 521 13.44 0.84 -24.42
CA VAL A 521 14.19 0.35 -23.26
C VAL A 521 15.38 1.24 -22.86
N SER A 522 15.67 2.30 -23.62
CA SER A 522 16.64 3.33 -23.21
C SER A 522 16.02 4.40 -22.31
N VAL A 523 14.68 4.51 -22.26
CA VAL A 523 13.98 5.36 -21.31
C VAL A 523 14.03 4.70 -19.94
N LEU A 524 14.99 5.14 -19.16
CA LEU A 524 15.25 4.71 -17.79
C LEU A 524 15.38 5.95 -16.91
N PRO A 525 15.15 5.83 -15.58
CA PRO A 525 15.47 6.88 -14.64
C PRO A 525 16.94 7.30 -14.80
N ALA A 526 17.31 8.49 -14.31
CA ALA A 526 18.68 9.01 -14.41
C ALA A 526 19.79 8.05 -13.90
N HIS A 527 19.42 7.01 -13.13
CA HIS A 527 20.32 5.95 -12.66
C HIS A 527 19.93 4.52 -13.09
N GLY A 528 18.94 4.33 -13.97
CA GLY A 528 18.48 3.02 -14.39
C GLY A 528 19.34 2.33 -15.46
N ASP A 529 20.31 3.02 -16.08
CA ASP A 529 21.21 2.47 -17.12
C ASP A 529 22.33 1.57 -16.54
N ALA A 530 21.94 0.58 -15.74
CA ALA A 530 22.84 -0.43 -15.19
C ALA A 530 23.46 -1.29 -16.31
N ARG A 531 24.77 -1.56 -16.20
CA ARG A 531 25.53 -2.41 -17.13
C ARG A 531 25.88 -3.76 -16.49
N PRO A 532 25.81 -4.88 -17.23
CA PRO A 532 26.14 -6.19 -16.67
C PRO A 532 27.61 -6.24 -16.17
N GLY A 533 27.81 -6.53 -14.89
CA GLY A 533 29.12 -6.90 -14.33
C GLY A 533 29.99 -5.79 -13.74
N GLU A 534 29.54 -4.54 -13.68
CA GLU A 534 30.30 -3.45 -13.04
C GLU A 534 29.85 -3.25 -11.58
N ALA A 535 30.71 -3.58 -10.62
CA ALA A 535 30.53 -3.18 -9.22
C ALA A 535 31.00 -1.73 -9.07
N GLY A 536 30.18 -0.87 -8.45
CA GLY A 536 30.61 0.46 -8.05
C GLY A 536 31.84 0.39 -7.14
N PRO A 537 32.74 1.39 -7.16
CA PRO A 537 33.94 1.42 -6.33
C PRO A 537 33.54 1.59 -4.86
N GLY A 538 33.34 0.45 -4.19
CA GLY A 538 32.87 0.36 -2.81
C GLY A 538 32.21 -0.97 -2.45
N GLY A 539 31.87 -1.82 -3.42
CA GLY A 539 31.19 -3.10 -3.15
C GLY A 539 29.71 -2.94 -2.75
N ASP A 540 29.21 -1.71 -2.72
CA ASP A 540 27.79 -1.41 -2.64
C ASP A 540 27.19 -1.40 -4.04
N CYS A 541 26.11 -2.15 -4.18
CA CYS A 541 25.29 -2.25 -5.39
C CYS A 541 24.70 -0.87 -5.73
N VAL A 542 25.38 -0.12 -6.59
CA VAL A 542 24.79 1.02 -7.28
C VAL A 542 23.83 0.46 -8.30
N VAL A 543 22.52 0.68 -8.08
CA VAL A 543 21.41 0.28 -8.96
C VAL A 543 21.66 -1.09 -9.61
N VAL A 544 21.36 -2.13 -8.84
CA VAL A 544 21.26 -3.49 -9.37
C VAL A 544 19.85 -3.74 -9.83
#